data_AF-A0A525JBH5-F1
#
_entry.id   AF-A0A525JBH5-F1
#
_cell.length_a   1.000
_cell.length_b   1.000
_cell.length_c   1.000
_cell.angle_alpha   90.00
_cell.angle_beta   90.00
_cell.angle_gamma   90.00
#
_symmetry.space_group_name_H-M   'P 1'
#
loop_
_entity.id
_entity.type
_entity.pdbx_description
1 polymer ?
#
loop_
_entity_poly.entity_id
_entity_poly.type
_entity_poly.pdbx_seq_one_letter_code
_entity_poly.pdbx_strand_id
1 'polypeptide(L)'
;MAEADLDGVIRSIAKKQQKILMDAAKKRHGRLMGLAAKAKTKEIKARYKQTARTTLLLAGAAARRLQVTAENAADSYARAMKKAAEENKAAEEKPAKKAAAPKPVKKPKN
;
A
#
# COMPACT_ATOMS: atom_id res chain seq x y z
N MET A 1 23.93 0.95 -0.13
CA MET A 1 22.54 0.47 0.03
C MET A 1 21.68 1.43 -0.75
N ALA A 2 21.04 1.00 -1.84
CA ALA A 2 20.04 1.86 -2.49
C ALA A 2 18.96 2.16 -1.45
N GLU A 3 18.70 3.44 -1.18
CA GLU A 3 17.50 3.83 -0.43
C GLU A 3 16.32 3.08 -1.04
N ALA A 4 15.48 2.49 -0.20
CA ALA A 4 14.24 1.92 -0.71
C ALA A 4 13.46 3.07 -1.33
N ASP A 5 13.16 2.97 -2.62
CA ASP A 5 12.20 3.87 -3.26
C ASP A 5 10.89 3.82 -2.45
N LEU A 6 10.11 4.89 -2.51
CA LEU A 6 8.96 5.09 -1.63
C LEU A 6 7.92 3.97 -1.76
N ASP A 7 7.88 3.24 -2.88
CA ASP A 7 7.08 2.03 -3.05
C ASP A 7 7.53 0.89 -2.10
N GLY A 8 8.85 0.69 -1.94
CA GLY A 8 9.45 -0.21 -0.97
C GLY A 8 9.13 0.20 0.47
N VAL A 9 9.13 1.50 0.76
CA VAL A 9 8.71 2.05 2.06
C VAL A 9 7.24 1.70 2.33
N ILE A 10 6.34 1.89 1.37
CA ILE A 10 4.91 1.54 1.48
C ILE A 10 4.74 0.05 1.83
N ARG A 11 5.41 -0.84 1.09
CA ARG A 11 5.36 -2.29 1.37
C ARG A 11 5.90 -2.63 2.77
N SER A 12 6.95 -1.94 3.22
CA SER A 12 7.54 -2.14 4.55
C SER A 12 6.60 -1.73 5.68
N ILE A 13 5.88 -0.61 5.53
CA ILE A 13 4.92 -0.10 6.50
C ILE A 13 3.76 -1.10 6.64
N ALA A 14 3.24 -1.60 5.53
CA ALA A 14 2.17 -2.57 5.54
C ALA A 14 2.55 -3.87 6.26
N LYS A 15 3.76 -4.40 6.02
CA LYS A 15 4.30 -5.56 6.74
C LYS A 15 4.36 -5.32 8.26
N LYS A 16 4.81 -4.14 8.69
CA LYS A 16 4.86 -3.75 10.11
C LYS A 16 3.45 -3.67 10.70
N GLN A 17 2.51 -3.02 10.02
CA GLN A 17 1.10 -2.91 10.46
C GLN A 17 0.43 -4.28 10.56
N GLN A 18 0.65 -5.16 9.58
CA GLN A 18 0.16 -6.53 9.60
C GLN A 18 0.67 -7.31 10.81
N LYS A 19 1.97 -7.19 11.13
CA LYS A 19 2.55 -7.84 12.30
C LYS A 19 1.89 -7.34 13.60
N ILE A 20 1.78 -6.02 13.75
CA ILE A 20 1.15 -5.39 14.92
C ILE A 20 -0.30 -5.88 15.10
N LEU A 21 -1.09 -5.89 14.00
CA LEU A 21 -2.47 -6.35 14.01
C LEU A 21 -2.57 -7.83 14.42
N MET A 22 -1.74 -8.69 13.85
CA MET A 22 -1.77 -10.13 14.14
C MET A 22 -1.31 -10.44 15.56
N ASP A 23 -0.32 -9.72 16.08
CA ASP A 23 0.14 -9.89 17.46
C ASP A 23 -0.94 -9.47 18.46
N ALA A 24 -1.64 -8.36 18.21
CA ALA A 24 -2.80 -7.95 19.00
C ALA A 24 -3.94 -8.98 18.93
N ALA A 25 -4.23 -9.52 17.75
CA ALA A 25 -5.24 -10.56 17.55
C ALA A 25 -4.90 -11.85 18.30
N LYS A 26 -3.64 -12.29 18.27
CA LYS A 26 -3.16 -13.46 19.02
C LYS A 26 -3.29 -13.27 20.53
N LYS A 27 -2.94 -12.09 21.05
CA LYS A 27 -3.13 -11.75 22.47
C LYS A 27 -4.61 -11.81 22.87
N ARG A 28 -5.50 -11.24 22.05
CA ARG A 28 -6.95 -11.29 22.29
C ARG A 28 -7.49 -12.72 22.23
N HIS A 29 -7.03 -13.52 21.26
CA HIS A 29 -7.36 -14.93 21.15
C HIS A 29 -6.95 -15.71 22.40
N GLY A 30 -5.70 -15.54 22.87
CA GLY A 30 -5.20 -16.18 24.08
C GLY A 30 -6.03 -15.82 25.32
N ARG A 31 -6.39 -14.55 25.49
CA ARG A 31 -7.27 -14.10 26.57
C ARG A 31 -8.64 -14.78 26.52
N LEU A 32 -9.26 -14.87 25.34
CA LEU A 32 -10.56 -15.52 25.16
C LEU A 32 -10.50 -17.03 25.42
N MET A 33 -9.41 -17.69 25.00
CA MET A 33 -9.17 -19.10 25.33
C MET A 33 -9.01 -19.31 26.84
N GLY A 34 -8.30 -18.41 27.53
CA GLY A 34 -8.19 -18.44 28.99
C GLY A 34 -9.53 -18.27 29.70
N LEU A 35 -10.40 -17.39 29.20
CA LEU A 35 -11.78 -17.25 29.70
C LEU A 35 -12.61 -18.51 29.43
N ALA A 36 -12.45 -19.13 28.25
CA ALA A 36 -13.12 -20.38 27.93
C ALA A 36 -12.69 -21.54 28.85
N ALA A 37 -11.43 -21.57 29.27
CA ALA A 37 -10.93 -22.57 30.22
C ALA A 37 -11.55 -22.42 31.62
N LYS A 38 -11.85 -21.18 32.04
CA LYS A 38 -12.45 -20.84 33.34
C LYS A 38 -13.99 -20.85 33.33
N ALA A 39 -14.62 -21.10 32.19
CA ALA A 39 -16.07 -21.00 32.04
C ALA A 39 -16.80 -22.13 32.79
N LYS A 40 -17.83 -21.76 33.57
CA LYS A 40 -18.62 -22.69 34.39
C LYS A 40 -19.58 -23.56 33.56
N THR A 41 -20.13 -23.02 32.47
CA THR A 41 -21.11 -23.72 31.61
C THR A 41 -20.52 -24.03 30.24
N LYS A 42 -21.01 -25.12 29.62
CA LYS A 42 -20.59 -25.54 28.28
C LYS A 42 -20.91 -24.49 27.22
N GLU A 43 -22.03 -23.78 27.36
CA GLU A 43 -22.47 -22.72 26.46
C GLU A 43 -21.53 -21.51 26.47
N ILE A 44 -21.17 -21.01 27.66
CA ILE A 44 -20.24 -19.88 27.81
C ILE A 44 -18.87 -20.26 27.27
N LYS A 45 -18.40 -21.48 27.55
CA LYS A 45 -17.16 -22.02 26.99
C LYS A 45 -17.19 -22.05 25.46
N ALA A 46 -18.29 -22.50 24.85
CA ALA A 46 -18.45 -22.55 23.40
C ALA A 46 -18.43 -21.14 22.79
N ARG A 47 -19.15 -20.18 23.39
CA ARG A 47 -19.15 -18.78 22.94
C ARG A 47 -17.75 -18.16 22.98
N TYR A 48 -17.00 -18.31 24.07
CA TYR A 48 -15.63 -17.79 24.13
C TYR A 48 -14.72 -18.43 23.09
N LYS A 49 -14.84 -19.75 22.86
CA LYS A 49 -14.08 -20.44 21.81
C LYS A 49 -14.42 -19.94 20.41
N GLN A 50 -15.71 -19.74 20.13
CA GLN A 50 -16.17 -19.20 18.85
C GLN A 50 -15.63 -17.79 18.64
N THR A 51 -15.80 -16.89 19.61
CA THR A 51 -15.31 -15.50 19.53
C THR A 51 -13.80 -15.45 19.31
N ALA A 52 -13.03 -16.34 19.94
CA ALA A 52 -11.59 -16.42 19.73
C ALA A 52 -11.24 -16.81 18.29
N ARG A 53 -11.88 -17.86 17.75
CA ARG A 53 -11.68 -18.29 16.36
C ARG A 53 -12.04 -17.19 15.37
N THR A 54 -13.20 -16.56 15.55
CA THR A 54 -13.65 -15.42 14.74
C THR A 54 -12.66 -14.26 14.81
N THR A 55 -12.07 -13.99 15.97
CA THR A 55 -11.05 -12.93 16.13
C THR A 55 -9.85 -13.17 15.22
N LEU A 56 -9.30 -14.39 15.20
CA LEU A 56 -8.16 -14.70 14.32
C LEU A 56 -8.53 -14.64 12.84
N LEU A 57 -9.72 -15.14 12.48
CA LEU A 57 -10.19 -15.16 11.10
C LEU A 57 -10.38 -13.73 10.56
N LEU A 58 -11.06 -12.87 11.32
CA LEU A 58 -11.27 -11.47 10.94
C LEU A 58 -9.95 -10.68 10.89
N ALA A 59 -9.05 -10.92 11.84
CA ALA A 59 -7.73 -10.28 11.83
C ALA A 59 -6.90 -10.71 10.60
N GLY A 60 -6.93 -11.99 10.23
CA GLY A 60 -6.28 -12.48 9.02
C GLY A 60 -6.85 -11.87 7.74
N ALA A 61 -8.18 -11.74 7.65
CA ALA A 61 -8.84 -11.06 6.54
C ALA A 61 -8.45 -9.58 6.46
N ALA A 62 -8.43 -8.87 7.60
CA ALA A 62 -8.02 -7.47 7.67
C ALA A 62 -6.54 -7.30 7.29
N ALA A 63 -5.65 -8.19 7.77
CA ALA A 63 -4.23 -8.20 7.40
C ALA A 63 -4.04 -8.36 5.88
N ARG A 64 -4.79 -9.26 5.25
CA ARG A 64 -4.71 -9.45 3.79
C ARG A 64 -5.21 -8.23 3.02
N ARG A 65 -6.26 -7.57 3.50
CA ARG A 65 -6.73 -6.30 2.92
C ARG A 65 -5.67 -5.20 3.02
N LEU A 66 -4.99 -5.07 4.16
CA LEU A 66 -3.89 -4.11 4.32
C LEU A 66 -2.75 -4.37 3.32
N GLN A 67 -2.39 -5.64 3.12
CA GLN A 67 -1.36 -6.01 2.15
C GLN A 67 -1.77 -5.64 0.72
N VAL A 68 -2.98 -6.01 0.29
CA VAL A 68 -3.47 -5.70 -1.06
C VAL A 68 -3.53 -4.19 -1.30
N THR A 69 -4.03 -3.42 -0.33
CA THR A 69 -4.06 -1.95 -0.45
C THR A 69 -2.66 -1.36 -0.58
N ALA A 70 -1.69 -1.88 0.17
CA ALA A 70 -0.32 -1.41 0.11
C ALA A 70 0.38 -1.76 -1.22
N GLU A 71 0.14 -2.95 -1.76
CA GLU A 71 0.64 -3.35 -3.08
C GLU A 71 0.08 -2.43 -4.17
N ASN A 72 -1.24 -2.20 -4.15
CA ASN A 72 -1.89 -1.27 -5.09
C ASN A 72 -1.34 0.17 -4.98
N ALA A 73 -1.10 0.65 -3.76
CA ALA A 73 -0.54 1.98 -3.52
C ALA A 73 0.91 2.08 -4.03
N ALA A 74 1.73 1.08 -3.71
CA ALA A 74 3.13 0.99 -4.16
C ALA A 74 3.22 0.96 -5.70
N ASP A 75 2.41 0.11 -6.34
CA ASP A 75 2.43 -0.02 -7.80
C ASP A 75 1.85 1.23 -8.50
N SER A 76 0.89 1.92 -7.88
CA SER A 76 0.38 3.19 -8.41
C SER A 76 1.42 4.30 -8.31
N TYR A 77 2.16 4.37 -7.20
CA TYR A 77 3.26 5.30 -7.02
C TYR A 77 4.39 5.05 -8.03
N ALA A 78 4.86 3.81 -8.15
CA ALA A 78 5.91 3.45 -9.10
C ALA A 78 5.52 3.79 -10.56
N ARG A 79 4.26 3.56 -10.94
CA ARG A 79 3.73 3.95 -12.25
C ARG A 79 3.69 5.45 -12.45
N ALA A 80 3.27 6.22 -11.45
CA ALA A 80 3.26 7.68 -11.51
C ALA A 80 4.67 8.26 -11.68
N MET A 81 5.64 7.74 -10.92
CA MET A 81 7.04 8.15 -11.02
C MET A 81 7.65 7.80 -12.38
N LYS A 82 7.36 6.60 -12.91
CA LYS A 82 7.78 6.23 -14.26
C LYS A 82 7.19 7.19 -15.30
N LYS A 83 5.90 7.52 -15.19
CA LYS A 83 5.25 8.46 -16.12
C LYS A 83 5.87 9.85 -16.05
N ALA A 84 6.12 10.37 -14.85
CA ALA A 84 6.79 11.66 -14.66
C ALA A 84 8.21 11.66 -15.25
N ALA A 85 8.97 10.56 -15.08
CA ALA A 85 10.30 10.43 -15.67
C ALA A 85 10.25 10.42 -17.22
N GLU A 86 9.29 9.72 -17.82
CA GLU A 86 9.10 9.71 -19.27
C GLU A 86 8.63 11.08 -19.82
N GLU A 87 7.76 11.79 -19.07
CA GLU A 87 7.36 13.16 -19.41
C GLU A 87 8.54 14.14 -19.36
N ASN A 88 9.43 14.00 -18.36
CA ASN A 88 10.65 14.80 -18.26
C ASN A 88 11.61 14.53 -19.43
N LYS A 89 11.87 13.26 -19.76
CA LYS A 89 12.69 12.89 -20.94
C LYS A 89 12.10 13.45 -22.24
N ALA A 90 10.78 13.34 -22.43
CA ALA A 90 10.11 13.87 -23.61
C ALA A 90 10.13 15.41 -23.68
N ALA A 91 10.22 16.10 -22.54
CA ALA A 91 10.42 17.54 -22.47
C ALA A 91 11.87 17.93 -22.80
N GLU A 92 12.85 17.14 -22.37
CA GLU A 92 14.28 17.31 -22.68
C GLU A 92 14.60 17.05 -24.16
N GLU A 93 13.84 16.19 -24.85
CA GLU A 93 13.98 15.95 -26.29
C GLU A 93 13.27 17.01 -27.18
N LYS A 94 12.33 17.78 -26.62
CA LYS A 94 11.57 18.80 -27.35
C LYS A 94 12.25 20.13 -27.70
N PRO A 95 13.44 20.55 -27.17
CA PRO A 95 14.04 21.81 -27.61
C PRO A 95 14.68 21.70 -29.01
N ALA A 96 14.82 20.51 -29.61
CA ALA A 96 15.40 20.37 -30.95
C ALA A 96 14.42 20.67 -32.12
N LYS A 97 13.10 20.69 -31.90
CA LYS A 97 12.11 20.88 -32.99
C LYS A 97 11.50 22.28 -33.11
N LYS A 98 11.77 23.21 -32.19
CA LYS A 98 11.25 24.60 -32.27
C LYS A 98 12.21 25.61 -32.92
N ALA A 99 13.42 25.22 -33.33
CA ALA A 99 14.39 26.11 -33.98
C ALA A 99 14.30 26.16 -35.52
N ALA A 100 13.40 25.40 -36.16
CA ALA A 100 13.34 25.28 -37.63
C ALA A 100 12.03 25.80 -38.26
N ALA A 101 11.42 26.85 -37.72
CA ALA A 101 10.36 27.59 -38.42
C ALA A 101 10.94 28.90 -38.99
N PRO A 102 11.21 29.00 -40.31
CA PRO A 102 11.71 30.24 -40.90
C PRO A 102 10.63 31.33 -40.84
N LYS A 103 10.98 32.50 -40.28
CA LYS A 103 10.13 33.70 -40.30
C LYS A 103 9.96 34.16 -41.76
N PRO A 104 8.73 34.39 -42.26
CA PRO A 104 8.55 34.97 -43.58
C PRO A 104 8.97 36.45 -43.56
N VAL A 105 9.93 36.78 -44.41
CA VAL A 105 10.43 38.13 -44.68
C VAL A 105 9.31 38.95 -45.32
N LYS A 106 8.79 39.97 -44.61
CA LYS A 106 8.01 41.05 -45.22
C LYS A 106 8.99 42.05 -45.84
N LYS A 107 8.94 42.19 -47.17
CA LYS A 107 9.69 43.18 -47.96
C LYS A 107 9.31 44.63 -47.56
N PRO A 108 10.24 45.60 -47.68
CA PRO A 108 10.04 46.98 -47.25
C PRO A 108 9.23 47.80 -48.27
N LYS A 109 8.61 48.87 -47.75
CA LYS A 109 7.93 49.96 -48.45
C LYS A 109 8.97 50.91 -49.07
N ASN A 110 8.91 51.07 -50.39
CA ASN A 110 9.00 52.30 -51.21
C ASN A 110 9.67 52.01 -52.55
#